data_AF-A0A7K2N530-F1
#
_entry.id   AF-A0A7K2N530-F1
#
_cell.length_a   1.000
_cell.length_b   1.000
_cell.length_c   1.000
_cell.angle_alpha   90.00
_cell.angle_beta   90.00
_cell.angle_gamma   90.00
#
_symmetry.space_group_name_H-M   'P 1'
#
loop_
_entity.id
_entity.type
_entity.pdbx_description
1 polymer ?
#
loop_
_entity_poly.entity_id
_entity_poly.type
_entity_poly.pdbx_seq_one_letter_code
_entity_poly.pdbx_strand_id
1 'polypeptide(L)' 'MSSGQTHRGPYGLDDRLVRRLVEGQFPQWAGLPLGRHPSGGTVNAMYRLGEDMVVRLPLAE' A
#
# COMPACT_ATOMS: atom_id res chain seq x y z
N MET A 1 19.43 1.09 -1.67
CA MET A 1 18.81 -0.21 -1.37
C MET A 1 18.05 -0.07 -0.07
N SER A 2 16.78 0.32 -0.13
CA SER A 2 15.98 0.49 1.09
C SER A 2 15.35 -0.85 1.44
N SER A 3 15.81 -1.42 2.54
CA SER A 3 15.42 -2.69 3.13
C SER A 3 13.90 -2.83 3.16
N GLY A 4 13.39 -3.95 2.64
CA GLY A 4 11.97 -4.29 2.61
C GLY A 4 11.42 -4.52 4.01
N GLN A 5 11.22 -3.45 4.77
CA GLN A 5 10.49 -3.46 6.02
C GLN A 5 9.03 -3.79 5.70
N THR A 6 8.65 -5.04 5.97
CA THR A 6 7.25 -5.47 5.98
C THR A 6 6.53 -4.70 7.10
N HIS A 7 6.02 -3.52 6.79
CA HIS A 7 5.29 -2.72 7.76
C HIS A 7 3.89 -3.29 7.90
N ARG A 8 3.66 -4.04 8.99
CA ARG A 8 2.36 -4.65 9.28
C ARG A 8 1.41 -3.60 9.86
N GLY A 9 0.37 -3.27 9.12
CA GLY A 9 -0.71 -2.43 9.61
C GLY A 9 -1.70 -3.18 10.50
N PRO A 10 -2.64 -2.45 11.13
CA PRO A 10 -3.83 -3.05 11.71
C PRO A 10 -4.57 -3.88 10.64
N TYR A 11 -5.17 -5.00 11.04
CA TYR A 11 -5.90 -5.95 10.16
C TYR A 11 -5.06 -6.74 9.16
N GLY A 12 -3.73 -6.83 9.34
CA GLY A 12 -2.87 -7.67 8.50
C GLY A 12 -2.63 -7.10 7.09
N LEU A 13 -3.01 -5.84 6.87
CA LEU A 13 -2.65 -5.08 5.68
C LEU A 13 -1.14 -4.80 5.68
N ASP A 14 -0.43 -5.40 4.73
CA ASP A 14 1.00 -5.21 4.51
C ASP A 14 1.29 -4.78 3.06
N ASP A 15 2.48 -4.20 2.87
CA ASP A 15 2.92 -3.67 1.58
C ASP A 15 2.98 -4.75 0.48
N ARG A 16 3.13 -6.03 0.84
CA ARG A 16 3.17 -7.15 -0.12
C ARG A 16 1.79 -7.45 -0.67
N LEU A 17 0.77 -7.46 0.18
CA LEU A 17 -0.62 -7.61 -0.23
C LEU A 17 -1.02 -6.50 -1.19
N VAL A 18 -0.76 -5.25 -0.81
CA VAL A 18 -1.12 -4.09 -1.63
C VAL A 18 -0.40 -4.13 -2.97
N ARG A 19 0.87 -4.57 -3.00
CA ARG A 19 1.61 -4.74 -4.25
C ARG A 19 0.97 -5.75 -5.19
N ARG A 20 0.60 -6.93 -4.70
CA ARG A 20 -0.08 -7.94 -5.53
C ARG A 20 -1.42 -7.44 -6.06
N LEU A 21 -2.16 -6.67 -5.26
CA LEU A 21 -3.42 -6.08 -5.70
C LEU A 21 -3.22 -5.05 -6.83
N VAL A 22 -2.17 -4.22 -6.74
CA VAL A 22 -1.80 -3.27 -7.79
C VAL A 22 -1.34 -4.02 -9.04
N GLU A 23 -0.48 -5.03 -8.91
CA GLU A 23 0.00 -5.84 -10.04
C GLU A 23 -1.14 -6.53 -10.79
N GLY A 24 -2.13 -7.07 -10.07
CA GLY A 24 -3.25 -7.77 -10.67
C GLY A 24 -4.31 -6.87 -11.30
N GLN A 25 -4.58 -5.71 -10.72
CA GLN A 25 -5.65 -4.81 -11.18
C GLN A 25 -5.15 -3.68 -12.08
N PHE A 26 -3.89 -3.26 -11.89
CA PHE A 26 -3.27 -2.15 -12.61
C PHE A 26 -1.84 -2.50 -13.05
N PRO A 27 -1.66 -3.44 -13.99
CA PRO A 27 -0.33 -3.91 -14.40
C PRO A 27 0.62 -2.81 -14.87
N GLN A 28 0.10 -1.72 -15.43
CA GLN A 28 0.89 -0.56 -15.86
C GLN A 28 1.62 0.16 -14.72
N TRP A 29 1.23 -0.05 -13.47
CA TRP A 29 1.83 0.57 -12.28
C TRP A 29 2.57 -0.42 -11.37
N ALA A 30 2.67 -1.69 -11.78
CA ALA A 30 3.34 -2.76 -11.02
C ALA A 30 4.79 -2.44 -10.63
N GLY A 31 5.50 -1.69 -11.47
CA GLY A 31 6.90 -1.31 -11.24
C GLY A 31 7.10 -0.10 -10.34
N LEU A 32 6.04 0.61 -9.93
CA LEU A 32 6.19 1.83 -9.17
C LEU A 32 6.52 1.56 -7.69
N PRO A 33 7.33 2.43 -7.05
CA PRO A 33 7.57 2.34 -5.61
C PRO A 33 6.25 2.37 -4.84
N LEU A 34 6.10 1.46 -3.87
CA LEU A 34 4.93 1.38 -3.01
C LEU A 34 5.39 1.41 -1.55
N GLY A 35 4.77 2.27 -0.74
CA GLY A 35 5.05 2.33 0.69
C GLY A 35 3.87 2.85 1.51
N ARG A 36 3.76 2.38 2.75
CA ARG A 36 2.75 2.85 3.71
C ARG A 36 2.88 4.35 3.94
N HIS A 37 1.79 5.09 3.70
CA HIS A 37 1.69 6.48 4.13
C HIS A 37 1.10 6.48 5.55
N PRO A 38 1.77 7.09 6.55
CA PRO A 38 1.19 7.25 7.88
C PRO A 38 -0.06 8.11 7.72
N SER A 39 -1.22 7.49 7.86
CA SER A 39 -2.51 8.17 7.89
C SER A 39 -3.09 7.95 9.27
N GLY A 40 -3.50 9.02 9.95
CA GLY A 40 -4.20 8.93 11.23
C GLY A 40 -5.64 8.43 11.10
N GLY A 41 -6.04 7.97 9.90
CA GLY A 41 -7.41 7.59 9.58
C GLY A 41 -7.72 6.18 10.06
N THR A 42 -8.69 6.07 10.95
CA THR A 42 -9.20 4.80 11.51
C THR A 42 -9.92 3.92 10.49
N VAL A 43 -10.28 4.48 9.33
CA VAL A 43 -11.17 3.83 8.34
C VAL A 43 -10.49 3.40 7.04
N ASN A 44 -9.32 3.96 6.71
CA ASN A 44 -8.62 3.65 5.46
C ASN A 44 -7.11 3.60 5.69
N ALA A 45 -6.48 2.56 5.15
CA ALA A 45 -5.04 2.54 4.96
C ALA A 45 -4.68 3.27 3.66
N MET A 46 -3.71 4.17 3.75
CA MET A 46 -3.16 4.88 2.59
C MET A 46 -1.74 4.37 2.27
N TYR A 47 -1.49 4.12 1.00
CA TYR A 47 -0.17 3.78 0.47
C TYR A 47 0.18 4.74 -0.66
N ARG A 48 1.40 5.27 -0.63
CA ARG A 48 1.93 6.06 -1.74
C ARG A 48 2.39 5.10 -2.84
N LEU A 49 1.96 5.36 -4.07
CA LEU A 49 2.35 4.63 -5.29
C LEU A 49 3.04 5.60 -6.25
N GLY A 50 4.32 5.40 -6.49
CA GLY A 50 5.15 6.38 -7.19
C GLY A 50 5.19 7.72 -6.47
N GLU A 51 5.31 8.80 -7.21
CA GLU A 51 5.40 10.15 -6.64
C GLU A 51 4.04 10.84 -6.49
N ASP A 52 3.07 10.48 -7.34
CA ASP A 52 1.85 11.26 -7.54
C ASP A 52 0.55 10.54 -7.16
N MET A 53 0.60 9.23 -6.86
CA MET A 53 -0.61 8.43 -6.62
C MET A 53 -0.70 7.91 -5.19
N VAL A 54 -1.95 7.67 -4.77
CA VAL A 54 -2.27 7.06 -3.47
C VAL A 54 -3.25 5.92 -3.68
N VAL A 55 -2.89 4.74 -3.15
CA VAL A 55 -3.80 3.61 -3.00
C VAL A 55 -4.53 3.76 -1.66
N ARG A 56 -5.85 3.72 -1.70
CA ARG A 56 -6.71 3.77 -0.51
C ARG A 56 -7.41 2.43 -0.35
N LEU A 57 -7.20 1.80 0.79
CA LEU A 57 -7.82 0.52 1.12
C LEU A 57 -8.69 0.69 2.37
N PRO A 58 -9.97 0.30 2.33
CA PRO A 58 -10.81 0.28 3.51
C PRO A 58 -10.20 -0.60 4.59
N LEU A 59 -10.15 -0.11 5.83
CA LEU A 59 -9.92 -0.92 7.00
C LEU A 59 -11.27 -1.51 7.38
N ALA A 60 -11.56 -2.72 6.89
CA ALA A 60 -12.76 -3.46 7.28
C ALA A 60 -12.51 -4.15 8.63
N GLU A 61 -13.50 -4.08 9.52
CA GLU A 61 -13.59 -4.92 10.74
C GLU A 61 -14.03 -6.34 10.40
#